data_AF-A0A7X3S5Q3-F1
#
_entry.id   AF-A0A7X3S5Q3-F1
#
_cell.length_a   1.000
_cell.length_b   1.000
_cell.length_c   1.000
_cell.angle_alpha   90.00
_cell.angle_beta   90.00
_cell.angle_gamma   90.00
#
_symmetry.space_group_name_H-M   'P 1'
#
loop_
_entity.id
_entity.type
_entity.pdbx_description
1 polymer ?
#
loop_
_entity_poly.entity_id
_entity_poly.type
_entity_poly.pdbx_seq_one_letter_code
_entity_poly.pdbx_strand_id
1 'polypeptide(L)'
;MQHLRLPALALAASLTATAAFASAAFASDWETVSDTAFTRVMETNSTMVALAVQCADEMKLEIYAANDGPIFHADTGETSEFQYQPGKVVALVDGEAFPLAAAGAEATTVLFSEGSEAQNYLAPISPPLAAALRSGGTLELRFDLLPDSAPDGSPHETFGRFSLDGAAEAMDSTGPYCR
;
A
#
# COMPACT_ATOMS: atom_id res chain seq x y z
N MET A 1 -20.04 -78.46 -23.81
CA MET A 1 -19.23 -78.18 -25.02
C MET A 1 -18.74 -76.74 -24.87
N GLN A 2 -17.47 -76.50 -24.50
CA GLN A 2 -16.35 -76.31 -25.45
C GLN A 2 -16.70 -75.25 -26.51
N HIS A 3 -15.98 -74.17 -26.80
CA HIS A 3 -14.74 -73.51 -26.37
C HIS A 3 -14.83 -72.13 -27.07
N LEU A 4 -14.27 -71.05 -26.50
CA LEU A 4 -13.26 -70.26 -27.23
C LEU A 4 -12.63 -69.23 -26.28
N ARG A 5 -11.31 -69.09 -26.43
CA ARG A 5 -10.38 -68.31 -25.62
C ARG A 5 -9.82 -67.15 -26.45
N LEU A 6 -9.58 -66.02 -25.75
CA LEU A 6 -8.48 -65.03 -25.91
C LEU A 6 -8.52 -64.07 -27.14
N PRO A 7 -7.74 -62.96 -27.15
CA PRO A 7 -7.29 -62.06 -26.05
C PRO A 7 -7.33 -60.55 -26.40
N ALA A 8 -7.07 -59.73 -25.37
CA ALA A 8 -6.34 -58.46 -25.35
C ALA A 8 -6.39 -57.51 -26.57
N LEU A 9 -6.92 -56.31 -26.33
CA LEU A 9 -6.26 -55.08 -26.78
C LEU A 9 -6.31 -54.04 -25.66
N ALA A 10 -5.14 -53.71 -25.14
CA ALA A 10 -4.91 -52.55 -24.29
C ALA A 10 -5.08 -51.29 -25.14
N LEU A 11 -5.95 -50.37 -24.72
CA LEU A 11 -5.85 -48.97 -25.12
C LEU A 11 -5.60 -48.16 -23.85
N ALA A 12 -4.35 -47.75 -23.68
CA ALA A 12 -3.98 -46.69 -22.77
C ALA A 12 -4.58 -45.39 -23.33
N ALA A 13 -5.44 -44.73 -22.56
CA ALA A 13 -5.85 -43.36 -22.79
C ALA A 13 -5.57 -42.56 -21.52
N SER A 14 -4.37 -41.98 -21.47
CA SER A 14 -4.02 -40.92 -20.54
C SER A 14 -4.92 -39.71 -20.83
N LEU A 15 -5.70 -39.25 -19.87
CA LEU A 15 -6.09 -37.84 -19.83
C LEU A 15 -5.73 -37.26 -18.46
N THR A 16 -4.69 -36.45 -18.53
CA THR A 16 -4.10 -35.60 -17.53
C THR A 16 -5.19 -34.80 -16.81
N ALA A 17 -5.23 -34.90 -15.48
CA ALA A 17 -6.06 -34.04 -14.65
C ALA A 17 -5.47 -32.62 -14.68
N THR A 18 -5.97 -31.78 -15.57
CA THR A 18 -5.74 -30.33 -15.48
C THR A 18 -6.68 -29.80 -14.40
N ALA A 19 -6.24 -29.86 -13.14
CA ALA A 19 -6.81 -29.03 -12.10
C ALA A 19 -6.49 -27.57 -12.48
N ALA A 20 -7.43 -26.92 -13.14
CA ALA A 20 -7.42 -25.47 -13.27
C ALA A 20 -7.52 -24.92 -11.85
N PHE A 21 -6.38 -24.57 -11.26
CA PHE A 21 -6.34 -23.56 -10.22
C PHE A 21 -6.87 -22.30 -10.87
N ALA A 22 -8.18 -22.08 -10.79
CA ALA A 22 -8.71 -20.74 -10.89
C ALA A 22 -8.11 -20.00 -9.69
N SER A 23 -6.95 -19.37 -9.90
CA SER A 23 -6.57 -18.23 -9.09
C SER A 23 -7.76 -17.29 -9.20
N ALA A 24 -8.57 -17.21 -8.14
CA ALA A 24 -9.39 -16.05 -7.96
C ALA A 24 -8.40 -14.90 -7.93
N ALA A 25 -8.26 -14.20 -9.06
CA ALA A 25 -7.68 -12.88 -9.04
C ALA A 25 -8.55 -12.13 -8.03
N PHE A 26 -8.01 -11.88 -6.84
CA PHE A 26 -8.60 -10.89 -5.97
C PHE A 26 -8.67 -9.64 -6.85
N ALA A 27 -9.89 -9.18 -7.14
CA ALA A 27 -10.05 -7.88 -7.76
C ALA A 27 -9.23 -6.90 -6.92
N SER A 28 -8.35 -6.14 -7.58
CA SER A 28 -7.50 -5.16 -6.90
C SER A 28 -8.35 -4.34 -5.94
N ASP A 29 -7.93 -4.19 -4.68
CA ASP A 29 -8.57 -3.29 -3.71
C ASP A 29 -8.44 -1.81 -4.12
N TRP A 30 -7.76 -1.56 -5.23
CA TRP A 30 -7.59 -0.27 -5.85
C TRP A 30 -8.82 0.18 -6.64
N GLU A 31 -9.24 1.41 -6.38
CA GLU A 31 -10.28 2.13 -7.13
C GLU A 31 -9.70 3.42 -7.71
N THR A 32 -10.07 3.74 -8.95
CA THR A 32 -9.70 5.02 -9.57
C THR A 32 -10.90 5.96 -9.59
N VAL A 33 -10.75 7.14 -9.01
CA VAL A 33 -11.73 8.23 -9.09
C VAL A 33 -11.05 9.48 -9.62
N SER A 34 -11.41 9.88 -10.84
CA SER A 34 -10.74 10.98 -11.57
C SER A 34 -9.22 10.74 -11.66
N ASP A 35 -8.40 11.67 -11.19
CA ASP A 35 -6.93 11.62 -11.28
C ASP A 35 -6.28 11.05 -10.01
N THR A 36 -7.04 10.24 -9.25
CA THR A 36 -6.63 9.67 -7.96
C THR A 36 -6.90 8.17 -7.87
N ALA A 37 -5.89 7.41 -7.47
CA ALA A 37 -5.97 5.98 -7.19
C ALA A 37 -6.09 5.77 -5.68
N PHE A 38 -7.07 5.01 -5.23
CA PHE A 38 -7.36 4.78 -3.82
C PHE A 38 -7.19 3.31 -3.48
N THR A 39 -6.70 3.03 -2.27
CA THR A 39 -6.77 1.69 -1.67
C THR A 39 -7.15 1.79 -0.20
N ARG A 40 -7.80 0.75 0.32
CA ARG A 40 -8.19 0.68 1.73
C ARG A 40 -7.05 0.13 2.58
N VAL A 41 -7.01 0.55 3.84
CA VAL A 41 -6.13 -0.07 4.81
C VAL A 41 -6.53 -1.54 5.04
N MET A 42 -5.55 -2.43 5.06
CA MET A 42 -5.75 -3.85 5.35
C MET A 42 -5.66 -4.12 6.86
N GLU A 43 -4.68 -3.50 7.51
CA GLU A 43 -4.35 -3.68 8.91
C GLU A 43 -3.79 -2.37 9.48
N THR A 44 -4.20 -2.00 10.69
CA THR A 44 -3.81 -0.74 11.32
C THR A 44 -4.03 -0.81 12.84
N ASN A 45 -3.18 -0.13 13.61
CA ASN A 45 -3.43 0.22 15.02
C ASN A 45 -3.81 1.71 15.17
N SER A 46 -4.17 2.37 14.07
CA SER A 46 -4.38 3.80 13.97
C SER A 46 -5.73 4.13 13.35
N THR A 47 -6.02 5.42 13.19
CA THR A 47 -7.24 5.90 12.52
C THR A 47 -7.22 5.86 11.00
N MET A 48 -6.11 5.46 10.37
CA MET A 48 -6.02 5.36 8.91
C MET A 48 -7.11 4.45 8.35
N VAL A 49 -7.73 4.85 7.25
CA VAL A 49 -8.73 4.04 6.54
C VAL A 49 -8.43 3.85 5.05
N ALA A 50 -7.76 4.81 4.43
CA ALA A 50 -7.41 4.74 3.02
C ALA A 50 -6.14 5.52 2.70
N LEU A 51 -5.47 5.06 1.65
CA LEU A 51 -4.41 5.76 0.95
C LEU A 51 -4.96 6.23 -0.39
N ALA A 52 -4.65 7.46 -0.74
CA ALA A 52 -4.87 8.01 -2.07
C ALA A 52 -3.54 8.41 -2.70
N VAL A 53 -3.39 8.09 -3.98
CA VAL A 53 -2.27 8.48 -4.83
C VAL A 53 -2.81 9.42 -5.89
N GLN A 54 -2.55 10.72 -5.74
CA GLN A 54 -2.94 11.73 -6.73
C GLN A 54 -1.87 11.88 -7.79
N CYS A 55 -2.29 12.02 -9.04
CA CYS A 55 -1.41 11.97 -10.22
C CYS A 55 -1.62 13.13 -11.20
N ALA A 56 -2.26 14.22 -10.76
CA ALA A 56 -2.72 15.31 -11.63
C ALA A 56 -1.60 16.28 -12.06
N ASP A 57 -0.76 16.72 -11.12
CA ASP A 57 0.29 17.73 -11.29
C ASP A 57 1.66 17.25 -10.81
N GLU A 58 1.67 16.51 -9.71
CA GLU A 58 2.79 15.74 -9.18
C GLU A 58 2.23 14.52 -8.44
N MET A 59 3.06 13.50 -8.21
CA MET A 59 2.62 12.39 -7.35
C MET A 59 2.53 12.88 -5.90
N LYS A 60 1.33 12.82 -5.33
CA LYS A 60 1.07 13.07 -3.91
C LYS A 60 0.48 11.84 -3.27
N LEU A 61 0.87 11.57 -2.04
CA LEU A 61 0.27 10.53 -1.21
C LEU A 61 -0.58 11.21 -0.15
N GLU A 62 -1.82 10.79 0.00
CA GLU A 62 -2.73 11.32 1.02
C GLU A 62 -3.33 10.19 1.83
N ILE A 63 -3.35 10.38 3.15
CA ILE A 63 -3.92 9.43 4.09
C ILE A 63 -5.21 10.00 4.65
N TYR A 64 -6.26 9.20 4.52
CA TYR A 64 -7.57 9.48 5.09
C TYR A 64 -7.71 8.75 6.42
N ALA A 65 -8.27 9.46 7.41
CA ALA A 65 -8.60 8.92 8.72
C ALA A 65 -10.12 8.74 8.87
N ALA A 66 -10.55 7.79 9.70
CA ALA A 66 -11.97 7.44 9.88
C ALA A 66 -12.91 8.60 10.29
N ASN A 67 -12.37 9.74 10.76
CA ASN A 67 -13.14 10.89 11.24
C ASN A 67 -12.70 12.22 10.58
N ASP A 68 -12.10 12.18 9.40
CA ASP A 68 -11.61 13.38 8.70
C ASP A 68 -10.72 14.26 9.60
N GLY A 69 -9.80 13.62 10.33
CA GLY A 69 -8.94 14.24 11.33
C GLY A 69 -7.50 13.72 11.29
N PRO A 70 -6.65 14.08 12.25
CA PRO A 70 -5.26 13.63 12.27
C PRO A 70 -5.15 12.12 12.44
N ILE A 71 -4.01 11.58 12.03
CA ILE A 71 -3.62 10.22 12.39
C ILE A 71 -3.34 10.16 13.89
N PHE A 72 -3.96 9.20 14.56
CA PHE A 72 -3.69 8.90 15.97
C PHE A 72 -3.76 7.40 16.22
N HIS A 73 -3.16 6.96 17.32
CA HIS A 73 -3.23 5.57 17.73
C HIS A 73 -4.64 5.24 18.21
N ALA A 74 -5.26 4.21 17.64
CA ALA A 74 -6.67 3.90 17.85
C ALA A 74 -6.99 3.59 19.33
N ASP A 75 -6.08 2.89 20.02
CA ASP A 75 -6.29 2.50 21.42
C ASP A 75 -6.02 3.63 22.44
N THR A 76 -5.04 4.51 22.20
CA THR A 76 -4.67 5.56 23.16
C THR A 76 -5.37 6.89 22.87
N GLY A 77 -5.80 7.11 21.60
CA GLY A 77 -6.33 8.38 21.14
C GLY A 77 -5.28 9.50 21.08
N GLU A 78 -3.99 9.17 21.23
CA GLU A 78 -2.90 10.16 21.23
C GLU A 78 -2.72 10.75 19.84
N THR A 79 -2.90 12.07 19.74
CA THR A 79 -2.57 12.87 18.55
C THR A 79 -1.36 13.74 18.86
N SER A 80 -0.55 14.05 17.84
CA SER A 80 0.68 14.78 18.06
C SER A 80 1.15 15.54 16.83
N GLU A 81 1.67 16.75 17.07
CA GLU A 81 2.38 17.53 16.04
C GLU A 81 3.76 16.93 15.71
N PHE A 82 4.28 16.01 16.53
CA PHE A 82 5.59 15.39 16.30
C PHE A 82 5.62 14.65 14.97
N GLN A 83 4.51 14.07 14.51
CA GLN A 83 4.45 13.37 13.22
C GLN A 83 4.79 14.26 12.00
N TYR A 84 4.72 15.59 12.15
CA TYR A 84 5.08 16.55 11.09
C TYR A 84 6.56 16.96 11.12
N GLN A 85 7.34 16.43 12.07
CA GLN A 85 8.79 16.66 12.13
C GLN A 85 9.53 15.67 11.21
N PRO A 86 10.70 16.04 10.69
CA PRO A 86 11.53 15.13 9.92
C PRO A 86 11.92 13.90 10.75
N GLY A 87 12.01 12.75 10.10
CA GLY A 87 12.38 11.46 10.67
C GLY A 87 11.25 10.73 11.39
N LYS A 88 10.02 11.25 11.32
CA LYS A 88 8.86 10.73 12.08
C LYS A 88 7.89 9.90 11.26
N VAL A 89 8.05 9.90 9.94
CA VAL A 89 7.24 9.10 9.03
C VAL A 89 8.14 8.30 8.11
N VAL A 90 7.81 7.03 7.92
CA VAL A 90 8.51 6.15 6.98
C VAL A 90 7.51 5.30 6.22
N ALA A 91 7.72 5.17 4.91
CA ALA A 91 7.11 4.13 4.10
C ALA A 91 8.05 2.93 4.03
N LEU A 92 7.53 1.74 4.32
CA LEU A 92 8.18 0.47 4.10
C LEU A 92 7.48 -0.22 2.93
N VAL A 93 8.12 -0.27 1.76
CA VAL A 93 7.61 -1.05 0.62
C VAL A 93 8.37 -2.37 0.56
N ASP A 94 7.68 -3.48 0.80
CA ASP A 94 8.28 -4.81 0.93
C ASP A 94 9.50 -4.85 1.89
N GLY A 95 9.50 -3.97 2.90
CA GLY A 95 10.58 -3.82 3.88
C GLY A 95 11.69 -2.82 3.51
N GLU A 96 11.68 -2.25 2.29
CA GLU A 96 12.57 -1.15 1.91
C GLU A 96 12.03 0.17 2.47
N ALA A 97 12.90 0.92 3.16
CA ALA A 97 12.52 2.14 3.86
C ALA A 97 12.71 3.41 3.02
N PHE A 98 11.65 4.23 2.96
CA PHE A 98 11.61 5.53 2.32
C PHE A 98 11.18 6.58 3.36
N PRO A 99 12.10 7.44 3.83
CA PRO A 99 11.76 8.53 4.74
C PRO A 99 10.75 9.50 4.12
N LEU A 100 9.74 9.85 4.90
CA LEU A 100 8.67 10.75 4.50
C LEU A 100 8.56 11.93 5.45
N ALA A 101 8.11 13.06 4.91
CA ALA A 101 7.63 14.19 5.69
C ALA A 101 6.11 14.29 5.53
N ALA A 102 5.41 14.59 6.63
CA ALA A 102 3.98 14.80 6.63
C ALA A 102 3.64 16.29 6.68
N ALA A 103 2.56 16.68 5.99
CA ALA A 103 1.89 17.95 6.16
C ALA A 103 0.40 17.70 6.43
N GLY A 104 -0.15 18.38 7.43
CA GLY A 104 -1.58 18.32 7.73
C GLY A 104 -2.40 19.17 6.76
N ALA A 105 -3.46 18.62 6.20
CA ALA A 105 -4.43 19.34 5.38
C ALA A 105 -5.85 19.02 5.88
N GLU A 106 -6.35 19.80 6.84
CA GLU A 106 -7.70 19.72 7.46
C GLU A 106 -8.22 18.29 7.73
N ALA A 107 -8.71 17.59 6.70
CA ALA A 107 -9.27 16.24 6.73
C ALA A 107 -8.30 15.10 6.36
N THR A 108 -7.08 15.39 5.88
CA THR A 108 -6.12 14.40 5.38
C THR A 108 -4.69 14.72 5.82
N THR A 109 -3.83 13.69 5.82
CA THR A 109 -2.39 13.86 5.97
C THR A 109 -1.72 13.66 4.62
N VAL A 110 -1.06 14.69 4.10
CA VAL A 110 -0.32 14.62 2.83
C VAL A 110 1.12 14.22 3.13
N LEU A 111 1.64 13.24 2.40
CA LEU A 111 3.00 12.72 2.55
C LEU A 111 3.86 13.10 1.35
N PHE A 112 5.08 13.49 1.68
CA PHE A 112 6.14 13.92 0.78
C PHE A 112 7.38 13.06 1.03
N SER A 113 8.28 12.96 0.05
CA SER A 113 9.61 12.44 0.38
C SER A 113 10.32 13.44 1.27
N GLU A 114 11.08 12.93 2.25
CA GLU A 114 11.82 13.81 3.15
C GLU A 114 12.93 14.55 2.38
N GLY A 115 12.75 15.86 2.25
CA GLY A 115 13.63 16.76 1.52
C GLY A 115 14.66 17.46 2.40
N SER A 116 15.24 18.53 1.85
CA SER A 116 16.13 19.40 2.63
C SER A 116 15.34 20.40 3.49
N GLU A 117 15.99 20.96 4.52
CA GLU A 117 15.42 22.04 5.34
C GLU A 117 15.01 23.26 4.50
N ALA A 118 15.74 23.56 3.41
CA ALA A 118 15.40 24.64 2.49
C ALA A 118 14.04 24.44 1.78
N GLN A 119 13.51 23.23 1.79
CA GLN A 119 12.20 22.84 1.24
C GLN A 119 11.19 22.56 2.36
N ASN A 120 11.49 22.92 3.61
CA ASN A 120 10.74 22.49 4.80
C ASN A 120 10.58 20.97 4.89
N TYR A 121 11.53 20.21 4.34
CA TYR A 121 11.49 18.74 4.25
C TYR A 121 10.37 18.16 3.36
N LEU A 122 9.58 18.98 2.66
CA LEU A 122 8.47 18.55 1.80
C LEU A 122 8.94 18.42 0.33
N ALA A 123 9.76 17.42 0.02
CA ALA A 123 10.18 17.17 -1.36
C ALA A 123 9.15 16.32 -2.13
N PRO A 124 9.02 16.50 -3.46
CA PRO A 124 8.18 15.63 -4.28
C PRO A 124 8.51 14.16 -4.06
N ILE A 125 7.50 13.28 -4.22
CA ILE A 125 7.69 11.84 -4.08
C ILE A 125 8.84 11.37 -4.99
N SER A 126 9.82 10.74 -4.35
CA SER A 126 11.05 10.35 -5.03
C SER A 126 10.78 9.29 -6.10
N PRO A 127 11.51 9.31 -7.24
CA PRO A 127 11.36 8.29 -8.26
C PRO A 127 11.55 6.84 -7.75
N PRO A 128 12.48 6.55 -6.82
CA PRO A 128 12.58 5.22 -6.21
C PRO A 128 11.31 4.80 -5.45
N LEU A 129 10.73 5.67 -4.62
CA LEU A 129 9.49 5.37 -3.91
C LEU A 129 8.33 5.16 -4.89
N ALA A 130 8.19 6.03 -5.89
CA ALA A 130 7.17 5.88 -6.93
C ALA A 130 7.27 4.54 -7.67
N ALA A 131 8.49 4.11 -8.02
CA ALA A 131 8.74 2.81 -8.63
C ALA A 131 8.41 1.65 -7.68
N ALA A 132 8.75 1.78 -6.39
CA ALA A 132 8.45 0.78 -5.37
C ALA A 132 6.93 0.63 -5.18
N LEU A 133 6.17 1.72 -5.08
CA LEU A 133 4.70 1.67 -4.97
C LEU A 133 4.02 0.95 -6.14
N ARG A 134 4.62 1.05 -7.34
CA ARG A 134 4.10 0.39 -8.55
C ARG A 134 4.45 -1.10 -8.64
N SER A 135 5.62 -1.49 -8.11
CA SER A 135 6.17 -2.83 -8.32
C SER A 135 6.17 -3.72 -7.08
N GLY A 136 5.98 -3.14 -5.90
CA GLY A 136 5.95 -3.84 -4.63
C GLY A 136 4.64 -4.58 -4.38
N GLY A 137 4.62 -5.41 -3.35
CA GLY A 137 3.43 -6.15 -2.91
C GLY A 137 2.72 -5.52 -1.71
N THR A 138 3.45 -4.90 -0.79
CA THR A 138 2.88 -4.30 0.42
C THR A 138 3.55 -2.98 0.75
N LEU A 139 2.73 -2.00 1.14
CA LEU A 139 3.16 -0.75 1.75
C LEU A 139 2.75 -0.75 3.23
N GLU A 140 3.69 -0.46 4.11
CA GLU A 140 3.41 -0.08 5.49
C GLU A 140 3.85 1.37 5.71
N LEU A 141 2.93 2.21 6.19
CA LEU A 141 3.25 3.55 6.65
C LEU A 141 3.35 3.52 8.17
N ARG A 142 4.43 4.08 8.73
CA ARG A 142 4.64 4.18 10.18
C ARG A 142 4.81 5.64 10.57
N PHE A 143 4.16 6.04 11.67
CA PHE A 143 4.20 7.39 12.22
C PHE A 143 4.55 7.33 13.70
N ASP A 144 5.59 8.08 14.08
CA ASP A 144 5.99 8.28 15.47
C ASP A 144 5.23 9.45 16.09
N LEU A 145 4.45 9.19 17.13
CA LEU A 145 3.61 10.22 17.75
C LEU A 145 4.29 10.95 18.92
N LEU A 146 5.46 10.50 19.38
CA LEU A 146 6.22 11.16 20.47
C LEU A 146 7.58 11.72 19.99
N PRO A 147 8.16 12.69 20.73
CA PRO A 147 9.39 13.35 20.30
C PRO A 147 10.59 12.42 20.32
N ASP A 148 10.62 11.44 21.23
CA ASP A 148 11.75 10.52 21.40
C ASP A 148 11.53 9.15 20.75
N SER A 149 10.35 8.89 20.14
CA SER A 149 10.10 7.68 19.36
C SER A 149 10.80 7.71 18.01
N ALA A 150 11.28 6.56 17.60
CA ALA A 150 11.73 6.22 16.26
C ALA A 150 10.86 5.07 15.73
N PRO A 151 10.95 4.70 14.44
CA PRO A 151 10.22 3.55 13.89
C PRO A 151 10.71 2.20 14.46
N ASP A 152 10.33 1.89 15.70
CA ASP A 152 10.83 0.79 16.53
C ASP A 152 9.73 -0.15 17.06
N GLY A 153 8.46 0.15 16.77
CA GLY A 153 7.30 -0.63 17.21
C GLY A 153 6.85 -0.29 18.63
N SER A 154 7.23 0.88 19.15
CA SER A 154 6.71 1.40 20.42
C SER A 154 5.18 1.55 20.41
N PRO A 155 4.51 1.54 21.58
CA PRO A 155 3.06 1.74 21.66
C PRO A 155 2.59 3.15 21.24
N HIS A 156 3.53 4.07 20.99
CA HIS A 156 3.26 5.42 20.48
C HIS A 156 3.47 5.51 18.98
N GLU A 157 3.93 4.43 18.36
CA GLU A 157 4.01 4.31 16.92
C GLU A 157 2.66 3.84 16.38
N THR A 158 2.25 4.46 15.29
CA THR A 158 1.08 4.03 14.52
C THR A 158 1.47 3.52 13.17
N PHE A 159 0.73 2.55 12.67
CA PHE A 159 0.94 2.00 11.34
C PHE A 159 -0.36 1.81 10.56
N GLY A 160 -0.23 1.79 9.24
CA GLY A 160 -1.25 1.31 8.31
C GLY A 160 -0.60 0.48 7.22
N ARG A 161 -1.10 -0.73 6.98
CA ARG A 161 -0.68 -1.63 5.90
C ARG A 161 -1.68 -1.60 4.75
N PHE A 162 -1.15 -1.56 3.53
CA PHE A 162 -1.91 -1.49 2.29
C PHE A 162 -1.37 -2.53 1.30
N SER A 163 -2.26 -3.18 0.56
CA SER A 163 -1.86 -4.02 -0.58
C SER A 163 -1.51 -3.12 -1.76
N LEU A 164 -0.39 -3.43 -2.41
CA LEU A 164 0.01 -2.81 -3.67
C LEU A 164 -0.44 -3.64 -4.90
N ASP A 165 -1.17 -4.75 -4.69
CA ASP A 165 -1.72 -5.57 -5.78
C ASP A 165 -2.70 -4.74 -6.63
N GLY A 166 -2.32 -4.44 -7.87
CA GLY A 166 -3.09 -3.60 -8.79
C GLY A 166 -2.78 -2.10 -8.71
N ALA A 167 -1.83 -1.68 -7.87
CA ALA A 167 -1.44 -0.28 -7.73
C ALA A 167 -0.94 0.32 -9.06
N ALA A 168 -0.08 -0.39 -9.80
CA ALA A 168 0.43 0.08 -11.09
C ALA A 168 -0.69 0.37 -12.11
N GLU A 169 -1.66 -0.52 -12.25
CA GLU A 169 -2.79 -0.35 -13.17
C GLU A 169 -3.65 0.86 -12.78
N ALA A 170 -3.96 0.98 -11.48
CA ALA A 170 -4.71 2.11 -10.96
C ALA A 170 -3.96 3.44 -11.17
N MET A 171 -2.67 3.49 -10.84
CA MET A 171 -1.80 4.66 -11.02
C MET A 171 -1.59 5.04 -12.50
N ASP A 172 -1.56 4.09 -13.43
CA ASP A 172 -1.46 4.38 -14.86
C ASP A 172 -2.74 5.02 -15.43
N SER A 173 -3.88 4.68 -14.82
CA SER A 173 -5.21 5.13 -15.23
C SER A 173 -5.53 6.56 -14.78
N THR A 174 -4.82 7.10 -13.78
CA THR A 174 -5.14 8.39 -13.13
C THR A 174 -4.43 9.59 -13.75
N GLY A 175 -3.23 9.45 -14.32
CA GLY A 175 -2.55 10.61 -14.90
C GLY A 175 -1.12 10.35 -15.38
N PRO A 176 -0.54 11.28 -16.15
CA PRO A 176 0.81 11.10 -16.70
C PRO A 176 1.92 11.14 -15.64
N TYR A 177 1.69 11.79 -14.49
CA TYR A 177 2.71 11.93 -13.44
C TYR A 177 2.95 10.66 -12.62
N CYS A 178 2.09 9.66 -12.80
CA CYS A 178 2.23 8.36 -12.17
C CYS A 178 2.69 7.27 -13.15
N ARG A 179 2.93 7.59 -14.43
CA ARG A 179 3.39 6.66 -15.48
C ARG A 179 4.91 6.59 -15.61
#